data_AF-A0A024K6I1-F1
#
_entry.id   AF-A0A024K6I1-F1
#
_cell.length_a   1.000
_cell.length_b   1.000
_cell.length_c   1.000
_cell.angle_alpha   90.00
_cell.angle_beta   90.00
_cell.angle_gamma   90.00
#
_symmetry.space_group_name_H-M   'P 1'
#
loop_
_entity.id
_entity.type
_entity.pdbx_description
1 polymer ?
#
loop_
_entity_poly.entity_id
_entity_poly.type
_entity_poly.pdbx_seq_one_letter_code
_entity_poly.pdbx_strand_id
1 'polypeptide(L)'
;MMATTGGGRARKGAAGGDELSGPRCILPGCGNAAEQKGMPCAECAAAFGSHLRQSDGPPMTADAQAKRDNETQATYAVLLAGGQPPATRPVPGPEHKANQRCWMCEERRTCTKQASGWECDVCREIR
;
A
#
# COMPACT_ATOMS: atom_id res chain seq x y z
N MET A 1 14.61 -44.07 -27.55
CA MET A 1 14.75 -42.61 -27.67
C MET A 1 13.36 -42.01 -27.59
N MET A 2 12.97 -41.48 -26.43
CA MET A 2 11.60 -41.06 -26.13
C MET A 2 11.37 -39.60 -26.51
N ALA A 3 10.22 -39.34 -27.14
CA ALA A 3 9.78 -38.03 -27.60
C ALA A 3 9.33 -37.13 -26.42
N THR A 4 9.74 -35.87 -26.44
CA THR A 4 9.30 -34.83 -25.51
C THR A 4 7.96 -34.23 -25.96
N THR A 5 6.91 -34.40 -25.17
CA THR A 5 5.63 -33.71 -25.34
C THR A 5 5.71 -32.30 -24.75
N GLY A 6 5.54 -31.29 -25.61
CA GLY A 6 5.42 -29.89 -25.22
C GLY A 6 4.06 -29.61 -24.55
N GLY A 7 4.08 -29.22 -23.28
CA GLY A 7 2.91 -28.77 -22.53
C GLY A 7 2.64 -27.28 -22.76
N GLY A 8 1.77 -26.97 -23.73
CA GLY A 8 1.25 -25.62 -23.94
C GLY A 8 0.21 -25.26 -22.87
N ARG A 9 0.49 -24.25 -22.03
CA ARG A 9 -0.50 -23.66 -21.11
C ARG A 9 -1.61 -22.99 -21.91
N ALA A 10 -2.82 -23.53 -21.81
CA ALA A 10 -4.04 -22.90 -22.29
C ALA A 10 -4.28 -21.58 -21.53
N ARG A 11 -4.28 -20.47 -22.24
CA ARG A 11 -4.77 -19.18 -21.75
C ARG A 11 -6.29 -19.23 -21.83
N LYS A 12 -6.97 -19.37 -20.69
CA LYS A 12 -8.44 -19.32 -20.66
C LYS A 12 -8.88 -17.87 -20.56
N GLY A 13 -9.27 -17.32 -21.70
CA GLY A 13 -9.95 -16.02 -21.82
C GLY A 13 -11.38 -16.09 -21.27
N ALA A 14 -11.83 -14.93 -20.80
CA ALA A 14 -13.07 -14.68 -20.07
C ALA A 14 -14.31 -14.62 -20.98
N ALA A 15 -15.45 -15.07 -20.45
CA ALA A 15 -16.79 -14.62 -20.84
C ALA A 15 -17.82 -14.96 -19.74
N GLY A 16 -18.47 -13.92 -19.19
CA GLY A 16 -19.79 -14.00 -18.53
C GLY A 16 -19.83 -14.16 -17.00
N GLY A 17 -20.54 -13.25 -16.32
CA GLY A 17 -21.15 -13.53 -15.01
C GLY A 17 -20.82 -12.54 -13.88
N ASP A 18 -21.40 -11.35 -13.93
CA ASP A 18 -21.45 -10.36 -12.84
C ASP A 18 -22.42 -10.81 -11.72
N GLU A 19 -22.24 -11.99 -11.09
CA GLU A 19 -22.96 -12.31 -9.83
C GLU A 19 -22.39 -13.50 -9.01
N LEU A 20 -21.17 -13.99 -9.29
CA LEU A 20 -20.57 -15.12 -8.56
C LEU A 20 -19.11 -14.89 -8.15
N SER A 21 -18.67 -13.64 -8.06
CA SER A 21 -17.30 -13.35 -7.64
C SER A 21 -17.19 -13.45 -6.12
N GLY A 22 -16.79 -14.62 -5.63
CA GLY A 22 -16.51 -14.88 -4.22
C GLY A 22 -15.47 -13.92 -3.62
N PRO A 23 -15.17 -14.06 -2.32
CA PRO A 23 -14.19 -13.20 -1.66
C PRO A 23 -12.83 -13.21 -2.38
N ARG A 24 -12.25 -12.02 -2.58
CA ARG A 24 -10.94 -11.82 -3.22
C ARG A 24 -9.91 -11.47 -2.16
N CYS A 25 -8.65 -11.84 -2.42
CA CYS A 25 -7.51 -11.57 -1.55
C CYS A 25 -7.42 -10.09 -1.13
N ILE A 26 -7.28 -9.83 0.18
CA ILE A 26 -7.18 -8.48 0.72
C ILE A 26 -5.93 -7.73 0.25
N LEU A 27 -4.88 -8.41 -0.20
CA LEU A 27 -3.63 -7.74 -0.61
C LEU A 27 -3.80 -7.02 -1.96
N PRO A 28 -3.45 -5.71 -2.04
CA PRO A 28 -3.53 -4.95 -3.29
C PRO A 28 -2.77 -5.64 -4.42
N GLY A 29 -3.40 -5.74 -5.60
CA GLY A 29 -2.80 -6.33 -6.79
C GLY A 29 -2.90 -7.87 -6.88
N CYS A 30 -3.34 -8.56 -5.83
CA CYS A 30 -3.61 -9.99 -5.89
C CYS A 30 -5.06 -10.26 -6.34
N GLY A 31 -5.24 -10.95 -7.46
CA GLY A 31 -6.55 -11.30 -8.02
C GLY A 31 -7.14 -12.63 -7.52
N ASN A 32 -6.40 -13.37 -6.68
CA ASN A 32 -6.79 -14.72 -6.25
C ASN A 32 -8.00 -14.71 -5.31
N ALA A 33 -8.76 -15.80 -5.33
CA ALA A 33 -9.83 -16.01 -4.37
C ALA A 33 -9.26 -16.17 -2.95
N ALA A 34 -9.97 -15.61 -1.97
CA ALA A 34 -9.74 -15.82 -0.55
C ALA A 34 -10.90 -16.64 0.02
N GLU A 35 -10.68 -17.31 1.15
CA GLU A 35 -11.74 -18.04 1.82
C GLU A 35 -12.82 -17.10 2.37
N GLN A 36 -12.40 -15.93 2.88
CA GLN A 36 -13.28 -14.95 3.48
C GLN A 36 -12.91 -13.54 3.04
N LYS A 37 -13.91 -12.65 3.04
CA LYS A 37 -13.70 -11.25 2.70
C LYS A 37 -12.79 -10.60 3.75
N GLY A 38 -11.77 -9.90 3.29
CA GLY A 38 -10.77 -9.29 4.16
C GLY A 38 -9.60 -10.22 4.54
N MET A 39 -9.58 -11.46 4.07
CA MET A 39 -8.46 -12.38 4.29
C MET A 39 -7.48 -12.40 3.11
N PRO A 40 -6.18 -12.69 3.35
CA PRO A 40 -5.27 -13.06 2.29
C PRO A 40 -5.67 -14.42 1.71
N CYS A 41 -5.37 -14.66 0.43
CA CYS A 41 -5.48 -16.00 -0.14
C CYS A 41 -4.39 -16.93 0.46
N ALA A 42 -4.58 -18.24 0.33
CA ALA A 42 -3.66 -19.25 0.89
C ALA A 42 -2.20 -19.05 0.44
N GLU A 43 -1.98 -18.68 -0.83
CA GLU A 43 -0.64 -18.42 -1.37
C GLU A 43 0.02 -17.21 -0.70
N CYS A 44 -0.71 -16.11 -0.53
CA CYS A 44 -0.18 -14.92 0.14
C CYS A 44 0.03 -15.17 1.63
N ALA A 45 -0.86 -15.90 2.28
CA ALA A 45 -0.69 -16.29 3.69
C ALA A 45 0.58 -17.14 3.87
N ALA A 46 0.82 -18.11 2.97
CA ALA A 46 2.01 -18.95 3.02
C ALA A 46 3.31 -18.18 2.69
N ALA A 47 3.26 -17.28 1.70
CA ALA A 47 4.43 -16.53 1.25
C ALA A 47 4.88 -15.47 2.27
N PHE A 48 3.92 -14.75 2.87
CA PHE A 48 4.23 -13.64 3.76
C PHE A 48 4.14 -14.00 5.25
N GLY A 49 3.33 -14.99 5.63
CA GLY A 49 3.24 -15.50 7.00
C GLY A 49 3.18 -14.39 8.06
N SER A 50 4.17 -14.38 8.95
CA SER A 50 4.29 -13.41 10.07
C SER A 50 4.56 -11.97 9.65
N HIS A 51 4.87 -11.71 8.37
CA HIS A 51 5.03 -10.35 7.86
C HIS A 51 3.69 -9.67 7.56
N LEU A 52 2.59 -10.42 7.53
CA LEU A 52 1.26 -9.85 7.40
C LEU A 52 0.82 -9.26 8.73
N ARG A 53 0.71 -7.93 8.77
CA ARG A 53 0.17 -7.22 9.92
C ARG A 53 -1.31 -7.58 10.10
N GLN A 54 -1.64 -8.18 11.24
CA GLN A 54 -3.02 -8.37 11.67
C GLN A 54 -3.59 -7.02 12.14
N SER A 55 -4.86 -6.77 11.85
CA SER A 55 -5.57 -5.58 12.29
C SER A 55 -6.81 -5.97 13.09
N ASP A 56 -6.97 -5.39 14.28
CA ASP A 56 -8.18 -5.58 15.11
C ASP A 56 -9.38 -4.74 14.63
N GLY A 57 -9.23 -4.08 13.49
CA GLY A 57 -10.28 -3.25 12.89
C GLY A 57 -11.37 -4.08 12.22
N PRO A 58 -12.50 -3.45 11.86
CA PRO A 58 -13.55 -4.11 11.09
C PRO A 58 -12.98 -4.72 9.80
N PRO A 59 -13.45 -5.91 9.40
CA PRO A 59 -13.04 -6.52 8.15
C PRO A 59 -13.38 -5.59 6.99
N MET A 60 -12.46 -5.48 6.03
CA MET A 60 -12.65 -4.63 4.86
C MET A 60 -13.85 -5.12 4.03
N THR A 61 -14.79 -4.22 3.74
CA THR A 61 -15.95 -4.56 2.90
C THR A 61 -15.55 -4.79 1.44
N ALA A 62 -16.41 -5.46 0.67
CA ALA A 62 -16.16 -5.68 -0.76
C ALA A 62 -16.03 -4.36 -1.54
N ASP A 63 -16.87 -3.37 -1.24
CA ASP A 63 -16.83 -2.05 -1.88
C ASP A 63 -15.56 -1.26 -1.50
N ALA A 64 -15.16 -1.31 -0.22
CA ALA A 64 -13.92 -0.67 0.23
C ALA A 64 -12.69 -1.27 -0.46
N GLN A 65 -12.67 -2.60 -0.61
CA GLN A 65 -11.63 -3.31 -1.34
C GLN A 65 -11.62 -2.93 -2.83
N ALA A 66 -12.78 -2.93 -3.48
CA ALA A 66 -12.91 -2.57 -4.89
C ALA A 66 -12.45 -1.13 -5.16
N LYS A 67 -12.84 -0.18 -4.29
CA LYS A 67 -12.41 1.22 -4.37
C LYS A 67 -10.89 1.35 -4.31
N ARG A 68 -10.25 0.74 -3.30
CA ARG A 68 -8.79 0.76 -3.13
C ARG A 68 -8.07 0.13 -4.32
N ASP A 69 -8.56 -1.02 -4.79
CA ASP A 69 -7.95 -1.72 -5.92
C ASP A 69 -8.04 -0.89 -7.20
N ASN A 70 -9.20 -0.26 -7.46
CA ASN A 70 -9.38 0.64 -8.60
C ASN A 70 -8.44 1.87 -8.54
N GLU A 71 -8.28 2.48 -7.37
CA GLU A 71 -7.34 3.59 -7.15
C GLU A 71 -5.88 3.16 -7.41
N THR A 72 -5.52 1.95 -6.96
CA THR A 72 -4.20 1.35 -7.19
C THR A 72 -3.97 1.12 -8.69
N GLN A 73 -4.93 0.52 -9.38
CA GLN A 73 -4.85 0.27 -10.82
C GLN A 73 -4.76 1.56 -11.65
N ALA A 74 -5.55 2.59 -11.30
CA ALA A 74 -5.48 3.89 -11.95
C ALA A 74 -4.10 4.54 -11.78
N THR A 75 -3.50 4.42 -10.59
CA THR A 75 -2.16 4.93 -10.31
C THR A 75 -1.11 4.21 -11.17
N TYR A 76 -1.16 2.88 -11.26
CA TYR A 76 -0.25 2.11 -12.11
C TYR A 76 -0.43 2.44 -13.59
N ALA A 77 -1.65 2.65 -14.06
CA ALA A 77 -1.91 3.03 -15.45
C ALA A 77 -1.22 4.35 -15.81
N VAL A 78 -1.26 5.35 -14.91
CA VAL A 78 -0.55 6.63 -15.10
C VAL A 78 0.97 6.41 -15.16
N LEU A 79 1.53 5.64 -14.22
CA LEU A 79 2.97 5.37 -14.16
C LEU A 79 3.48 4.63 -15.42
N LEU A 80 2.74 3.63 -15.88
CA LEU A 80 3.09 2.86 -17.09
C LEU A 80 3.00 3.70 -18.36
N ALA A 81 2.12 4.71 -18.38
CA ALA A 81 2.05 5.69 -19.46
C ALA A 81 3.16 6.76 -19.39
N GLY A 82 4.08 6.69 -18.42
CA GLY A 82 5.14 7.68 -18.19
C GLY A 82 4.63 8.97 -17.53
N GLY A 83 3.41 8.96 -17.01
CA GLY A 83 2.83 10.08 -16.27
C GLY A 83 3.25 10.10 -14.81
N GLN A 84 3.12 11.26 -14.18
CA GLN A 84 3.25 11.42 -12.73
C GLN A 84 1.87 11.16 -12.09
N PRO A 85 1.71 10.16 -11.19
CA PRO A 85 0.47 9.97 -10.46
C PRO A 85 0.21 11.19 -9.56
N PRO A 86 -1.06 11.46 -9.21
CA PRO A 86 -1.36 12.54 -8.28
C PRO A 86 -0.52 12.36 -7.01
N ALA A 87 0.26 13.37 -6.65
CA ALA A 87 1.03 13.34 -5.43
C ALA A 87 0.06 13.08 -4.27
N THR A 88 0.38 12.11 -3.40
CA THR A 88 -0.28 11.99 -2.10
C THR A 88 -0.25 13.37 -1.48
N ARG A 89 -1.43 13.99 -1.32
CA ARG A 89 -1.50 15.36 -0.80
C ARG A 89 -0.72 15.38 0.52
N PRO A 90 0.29 16.24 0.67
CA PRO A 90 0.94 16.44 1.95
C PRO A 90 -0.17 16.71 2.97
N VAL A 91 -0.19 15.97 4.08
CA VAL A 91 -1.09 16.32 5.19
C VAL A 91 -0.69 17.73 5.61
N PRO A 92 -1.58 18.73 5.52
CA PRO A 92 -1.25 20.07 5.95
C PRO A 92 -0.96 20.03 7.45
N GLY A 93 0.29 20.28 7.80
CA GLY A 93 0.80 20.26 9.15
C GLY A 93 2.25 20.75 9.14
N PRO A 94 2.75 21.27 10.27
CA PRO A 94 4.14 21.68 10.35
C PRO A 94 5.03 20.45 10.14
N GLU A 95 5.99 20.56 9.22
CA GLU A 95 6.89 19.45 8.87
C GLU A 95 7.66 19.01 10.12
N HIS A 96 7.49 17.75 10.53
CA HIS A 96 8.08 17.19 11.75
C HIS A 96 8.98 16.02 11.37
N LYS A 97 10.27 16.08 11.73
CA LYS A 97 11.27 15.12 11.27
C LYS A 97 12.32 14.83 12.34
N ALA A 98 12.71 13.56 12.45
CA ALA A 98 13.79 13.12 13.33
C ALA A 98 15.18 13.53 12.79
N ASN A 99 16.16 13.57 13.70
CA ASN A 99 17.58 13.77 13.41
C ASN A 99 17.90 15.06 12.62
N GLN A 100 17.09 16.10 12.81
CA GLN A 100 17.36 17.43 12.24
C GLN A 100 18.24 18.22 13.20
N ARG A 101 19.15 19.03 12.65
CA ARG A 101 20.01 19.91 13.45
C ARG A 101 19.21 21.14 13.86
N CYS A 102 18.93 21.26 15.16
CA CYS A 102 18.22 22.40 15.71
C CYS A 102 19.01 23.68 15.43
N TRP A 103 18.35 24.74 14.95
CA TRP A 103 19.02 26.01 14.67
C TRP A 103 19.42 26.74 15.96
N MET A 104 18.72 26.49 17.07
CA MET A 104 18.94 27.18 18.34
C MET A 104 20.01 26.49 19.20
N CYS A 105 20.00 25.16 19.32
CA CYS A 105 20.97 24.42 20.13
C CYS A 105 22.02 23.65 19.33
N GLU A 106 21.94 23.66 17.99
CA GLU A 106 22.85 22.95 17.07
C GLU A 106 22.90 21.42 17.23
N GLU A 107 22.12 20.85 18.13
CA GLU A 107 22.03 19.39 18.32
C GLU A 107 21.10 18.73 17.32
N ARG A 108 21.34 17.44 17.05
CA ARG A 108 20.43 16.62 16.25
C ARG A 108 19.31 16.07 17.13
N ARG A 109 18.08 16.50 16.86
CA ARG A 109 16.88 16.14 17.63
C ARG A 109 15.71 15.87 16.69
N THR A 110 14.61 15.42 17.26
CA THR A 110 13.31 15.51 16.59
C THR A 110 12.88 16.97 16.59
N CYS A 111 12.65 17.53 15.39
CA CYS A 111 12.39 18.95 15.22
C CYS A 111 11.15 19.20 14.35
N THR A 112 10.55 20.37 14.58
CA THR A 112 9.51 20.95 13.74
C THR A 112 10.10 22.06 12.88
N LYS A 113 9.74 22.14 11.61
CA LYS A 113 10.19 23.20 10.71
C LYS A 113 9.48 24.52 11.01
N GLN A 114 10.25 25.50 11.45
CA GLN A 114 9.84 26.88 11.70
C GLN A 114 10.34 27.80 10.59
N ALA A 115 9.92 29.06 10.60
CA ALA A 115 10.40 30.08 9.66
C ALA A 115 11.93 30.29 9.72
N SER A 116 12.53 30.13 10.89
CA SER A 116 13.98 30.27 11.15
C SER A 116 14.79 28.99 10.87
N GLY A 117 14.15 27.86 10.59
CA GLY A 117 14.80 26.56 10.42
C GLY A 117 14.18 25.48 11.29
N TRP A 118 14.94 24.42 11.55
CA TRP A 118 14.48 23.29 12.38
C TRP A 118 14.62 23.62 13.86
N GLU A 119 13.53 23.51 14.63
CA GLU A 119 13.52 23.79 16.07
C GLU A 119 13.05 22.54 16.84
N CYS A 120 13.81 22.11 17.82
CA CYS A 120 13.46 20.95 18.64
C CYS A 120 12.40 21.31 19.69
N ASP A 121 11.65 20.31 20.18
CA ASP A 121 10.55 20.56 21.11
C ASP A 121 11.01 21.27 22.40
N VAL A 122 12.20 20.94 22.89
CA VAL A 122 12.80 21.60 24.06
C VAL A 122 13.08 23.08 23.81
N CYS A 123 13.67 23.43 22.66
CA CYS A 123 13.96 24.83 22.32
C CYS A 123 12.67 25.64 22.08
N ARG A 124 11.60 24.99 21.62
CA ARG A 124 10.29 25.63 21.40
C ARG A 124 9.58 26.00 22.69
N GLU A 125 9.82 25.28 23.79
CA GLU A 125 9.21 25.54 25.10
C GLU A 125 9.84 26.73 25.85
N ILE A 126 11.05 27.15 25.47
CA ILE A 126 11.84 28.16 26.21
C ILE A 126 11.74 29.56 25.57
N ARG A 127 11.09 29.68 24.41
CA ARG A 127 11.04 30.92 23.61
C ARG A 127 10.06 31.96 24.14
#